data_AF-A0A0G0X4E0-F1
#
_entry.id   AF-A0A0G0X4E0-F1
#
_cell.length_a   1.000
_cell.length_b   1.000
_cell.length_c   1.000
_cell.angle_alpha   90.00
_cell.angle_beta   90.00
_cell.angle_gamma   90.00
#
_symmetry.space_group_name_H-M   'P 1'
#
loop_
_entity.id
_entity.type
_entity.pdbx_description
1 polymer ?
#
loop_
_entity_poly.entity_id
_entity_poly.type
_entity_poly.pdbx_seq_one_letter_code
_entity_poly.pdbx_strand_id
1 'polypeptide(L)'
;MINRKPAQNQKSEFLRLPKNIIIGSLINGTVLKKRRGEMFVDLLHYGVGRIYGREYQACKKLIDRVREGEEVVAKILGVDDGFGNYEIVLHDVQEINKWAKISECIKNKTILRLPVLEANRGGLIVEVEGVRGFVPVSQLTPQHYPRVQGDDKNLILATLKQLVAQELSLRIISSDPASGKLILSERLGMSESYHEELKKYSEGQIISGRIVGVSAFGLFIRFQDNPPLEGLVHISEIPEKMQDIEERFKIGDEAQVKIIKIDSDRVNLSIKDLSEDPWVTFEKSHNQGDALQGTVVENNQDIFVIIEVERGIRGIVFENIQELEVGSTHTFKIIEINPTEKKLILSYEK
;
A
#
# COMPACT_ATOMS: atom_id res chain seq x y z
N MET A 1 -17.70 89.54 6.21
CA MET A 1 -16.77 89.94 5.13
C MET A 1 -15.69 88.89 4.99
N ILE A 2 -15.45 88.52 3.73
CA ILE A 2 -14.46 87.57 3.23
C ILE A 2 -13.06 87.96 3.72
N ASN A 3 -12.24 86.98 4.14
CA ASN A 3 -10.81 87.10 3.87
C ASN A 3 -10.12 85.74 3.67
N ARG A 4 -9.13 85.79 2.78
CA ARG A 4 -8.57 84.70 1.97
C ARG A 4 -7.53 83.85 2.72
N LYS A 5 -7.31 82.64 2.21
CA LYS A 5 -6.30 81.63 2.60
C LYS A 5 -4.90 82.22 2.85
N PRO A 6 -4.05 81.49 3.60
CA PRO A 6 -2.91 80.88 2.91
C PRO A 6 -2.62 79.41 3.30
N ALA A 7 -2.09 78.72 2.29
CA ALA A 7 -1.18 77.57 2.26
C ALA A 7 -1.22 76.50 3.38
N GLN A 8 -1.55 75.29 2.92
CA GLN A 8 -1.19 74.01 3.54
C GLN A 8 0.28 74.00 3.96
N ASN A 9 0.54 73.69 5.23
CA ASN A 9 1.82 73.20 5.69
C ASN A 9 1.61 71.75 6.11
N GLN A 10 1.82 70.82 5.17
CA GLN A 10 1.97 69.40 5.45
C GLN A 10 3.28 69.22 6.24
N LYS A 11 3.17 69.25 7.57
CA LYS A 11 4.23 68.76 8.45
C LYS A 11 4.17 67.24 8.48
N SER A 12 5.10 66.64 7.74
CA SER A 12 5.83 65.43 8.09
C SER A 12 5.00 64.32 8.76
N GLU A 13 4.30 63.55 7.94
CA GLU A 13 4.04 62.14 8.24
C GLU A 13 5.40 61.42 8.26
N PHE A 14 6.04 61.40 9.43
CA PHE A 14 7.09 60.44 9.71
C PHE A 14 6.47 59.06 9.49
N LEU A 15 6.99 58.33 8.49
CA LEU A 15 6.66 56.94 8.24
C LEU A 15 6.77 56.17 9.56
N ARG A 16 5.62 55.77 10.11
CA ARG A 16 5.56 54.78 11.19
C ARG A 16 6.04 53.46 10.60
N LEU A 17 7.32 53.13 10.79
CA LEU A 17 7.84 51.80 10.50
C LEU A 17 7.10 50.78 11.39
N PRO A 18 6.44 49.75 10.83
CA PRO A 18 5.75 48.77 11.64
C PRO A 18 6.72 47.77 12.27
N LYS A 19 6.54 47.60 13.59
CA LYS A 19 6.62 46.36 14.38
C LYS A 19 8.01 45.80 14.73
N ASN A 20 8.28 45.88 16.03
CA ASN A 20 9.31 45.15 16.77
C ASN A 20 9.48 43.72 16.24
N ILE A 21 10.68 43.43 15.75
CA ILE A 21 11.17 42.09 15.57
C ILE A 21 11.19 41.37 16.92
N ILE A 22 10.69 40.14 16.95
CA ILE A 22 10.78 39.27 18.12
C ILE A 22 12.05 38.45 17.98
N ILE A 23 12.93 38.51 18.99
CA ILE A 23 14.12 37.66 19.05
C ILE A 23 13.68 36.18 18.92
N GLY A 24 14.32 35.45 18.02
CA GLY A 24 14.02 34.07 17.69
C GLY A 24 13.14 33.89 16.45
N SER A 25 12.63 34.97 15.83
CA SER A 25 11.84 34.89 14.60
C SER A 25 12.70 34.52 13.39
N LEU A 26 12.11 33.77 12.45
CA LEU A 26 12.67 33.46 11.14
C LEU A 26 12.15 34.49 10.13
N ILE A 27 13.06 35.16 9.42
CA ILE A 27 12.75 36.19 8.45
C ILE A 27 13.49 35.89 7.14
N ASN A 28 12.80 36.02 6.02
CA ASN A 28 13.42 35.91 4.71
C ASN A 28 14.21 37.19 4.42
N GLY A 29 15.42 37.03 3.91
CA GLY A 29 16.26 38.15 3.54
C GLY A 29 17.19 37.83 2.37
N THR A 30 17.70 38.88 1.74
CA THR A 30 18.55 38.76 0.56
C THR A 30 19.99 39.04 0.92
N VAL A 31 20.94 38.21 0.50
CA VAL A 31 22.36 38.46 0.80
C VAL A 31 22.82 39.73 0.10
N LEU A 32 23.14 40.77 0.88
CA LEU A 32 23.64 42.03 0.34
C LEU A 32 25.12 41.94 0.00
N LYS A 33 25.91 41.48 0.96
CA LYS A 33 27.37 41.49 0.84
C LYS A 33 28.04 40.46 1.71
N LYS A 34 29.03 39.77 1.14
CA LYS A 34 29.88 38.83 1.87
C LYS A 34 31.28 39.41 2.08
N ARG A 35 31.75 39.44 3.33
CA ARG A 35 33.13 39.76 3.70
C ARG A 35 33.78 38.55 4.39
N ARG A 36 35.10 38.58 4.56
CA ARG A 36 35.81 37.55 5.33
C ARG A 36 35.44 37.68 6.81
N GLY A 37 34.68 36.71 7.33
CA GLY A 37 34.26 36.66 8.73
C GLY A 37 32.98 37.43 9.06
N GLU A 38 32.36 38.10 8.08
CA GLU A 38 31.09 38.81 8.24
C GLU A 38 30.22 38.69 7.00
N MET A 39 28.91 38.65 7.17
CA MET A 39 27.96 38.69 6.07
C MET A 39 26.76 39.57 6.43
N PHE A 40 26.29 40.34 5.45
CA PHE A 40 25.14 41.23 5.58
C PHE A 40 23.97 40.69 4.75
N VAL A 41 22.81 40.64 5.37
CA VAL A 41 21.56 40.16 4.76
C VAL A 41 20.52 41.26 4.91
N ASP A 42 19.85 41.63 3.82
CA ASP A 42 18.72 42.54 3.85
C ASP A 42 17.50 41.82 4.41
N LEU A 43 16.96 42.26 5.54
CA LEU A 43 15.73 41.75 6.14
C LEU A 43 14.50 42.54 5.66
N LEU A 44 14.57 43.18 4.49
CA LEU A 44 13.51 43.95 3.86
C LEU A 44 13.07 45.13 4.74
N HIS A 45 11.82 45.10 5.21
CA HIS A 45 11.20 46.15 6.02
C HIS A 45 11.79 46.28 7.43
N TYR A 46 12.65 45.34 7.80
CA TYR A 46 13.23 45.24 9.13
C TYR A 46 14.67 45.76 9.24
N GLY A 47 15.31 46.14 8.13
CA GLY A 47 16.69 46.63 8.13
C GLY A 47 17.71 45.55 7.77
N VAL A 48 18.96 45.71 8.21
CA VAL A 48 20.06 44.82 7.80
C VAL A 48 20.42 43.87 8.93
N GLY A 49 20.49 42.57 8.63
CA GLY A 49 21.03 41.54 9.51
C GLY A 49 22.52 41.35 9.28
N ARG A 50 23.30 41.25 10.35
CA ARG A 50 24.73 40.94 10.32
C ARG A 50 25.00 39.58 10.98
N ILE A 51 25.78 38.76 10.29
CA ILE A 51 26.33 37.50 10.81
C ILE A 51 27.82 37.69 10.99
N TYR A 52 28.33 37.41 12.18
CA TYR A 52 29.76 37.52 12.50
C TYR A 52 30.16 36.43 13.51
N GLY A 53 31.44 36.39 13.90
CA GLY A 53 31.87 35.58 15.06
C GLY A 53 31.60 34.08 14.95
N ARG A 54 30.89 33.52 15.95
CA ARG A 54 30.64 32.07 16.07
C ARG A 54 29.54 31.61 15.11
N GLU A 55 28.58 32.47 14.85
CA GLU A 55 27.43 32.29 13.97
C GLU A 55 27.90 32.15 12.51
N TYR A 56 28.90 32.96 12.12
CA TYR A 56 29.55 32.84 10.81
C TYR A 56 30.23 31.49 10.62
N GLN A 57 30.88 30.97 11.67
CA GLN A 57 31.54 29.65 11.60
C GLN A 57 30.54 28.51 11.54
N ALA A 58 29.45 28.58 12.31
CA ALA A 58 28.37 27.60 12.29
C ALA A 58 27.74 27.50 10.89
N CYS A 59 27.52 28.64 10.23
CA CYS A 59 26.92 28.72 8.91
C CYS A 59 27.96 28.78 7.77
N LYS A 60 29.25 28.53 8.01
CA LYS A 60 30.32 28.70 7.01
C LYS A 60 30.02 27.93 5.71
N LYS A 61 29.53 26.69 5.82
CA LYS A 61 29.14 25.85 4.67
C LYS A 61 27.98 26.42 3.86
N LEU A 62 27.08 27.17 4.49
CA LEU A 62 25.97 27.85 3.82
C LEU A 62 26.45 29.14 3.18
N ILE A 63 27.17 29.96 3.94
CA ILE A 63 27.76 31.22 3.48
C ILE A 63 28.68 31.00 2.28
N ASP A 64 29.38 29.86 2.19
CA ASP A 64 30.22 29.49 1.04
C ASP A 64 29.44 29.02 -0.19
N ARG A 65 28.20 28.54 -0.02
CA ARG A 65 27.33 28.12 -1.14
C ARG A 65 26.45 29.26 -1.66
N VAL A 66 26.03 30.16 -0.78
CA VAL A 66 25.12 31.26 -1.08
C VAL A 66 25.85 32.40 -1.79
N ARG A 67 25.24 32.96 -2.85
CA ARG A 67 25.77 34.10 -3.61
C ARG A 67 25.13 35.43 -3.17
N GLU A 68 25.81 36.54 -3.43
CA GLU A 68 25.23 37.87 -3.25
C GLU A 68 23.98 38.00 -4.16
N GLY A 69 22.87 38.45 -3.58
CA GLY A 69 21.56 38.51 -4.24
C GLY A 69 20.67 37.27 -4.08
N GLU A 70 21.14 36.21 -3.44
CA GLU A 70 20.33 35.00 -3.18
C GLU A 70 19.46 35.16 -1.92
N GLU A 71 18.26 34.58 -1.94
CA GLU A 71 17.34 34.58 -0.81
C GLU A 71 17.74 33.54 0.24
N VAL A 72 17.81 33.97 1.49
CA VAL A 72 18.15 33.16 2.66
C VAL A 72 17.15 33.40 3.78
N VAL A 73 16.97 32.41 4.65
CA VAL A 73 16.17 32.57 5.87
C VAL A 73 17.13 32.89 7.01
N ALA A 74 16.93 34.01 7.67
CA ALA A 74 17.69 34.45 8.81
C ALA A 74 16.86 34.32 10.09
N LYS A 75 17.40 33.65 11.11
CA LYS A 75 16.84 33.67 12.47
C LYS A 75 17.45 34.82 13.25
N ILE A 76 16.62 35.60 13.91
CA ILE A 76 17.08 36.74 14.71
C ILE A 76 17.51 36.26 16.09
N LEU A 77 18.74 36.57 16.50
CA LEU A 77 19.27 36.24 17.82
C LEU A 77 19.24 37.42 18.79
N GLY A 78 19.33 38.65 18.29
CA GLY A 78 19.45 39.84 19.13
C GLY A 78 19.08 41.11 18.38
N VAL A 79 18.79 42.16 19.17
CA VAL A 79 18.47 43.49 18.64
C VAL A 79 19.70 44.38 18.81
N ASP A 80 20.12 44.96 17.69
CA ASP A 80 21.01 46.12 17.55
C ASP A 80 22.42 45.98 18.15
N ASP A 81 23.40 45.79 17.27
CA ASP A 81 24.84 45.85 17.60
C ASP A 81 25.38 47.28 17.86
N GLY A 82 24.49 48.27 17.98
CA GLY A 82 24.80 49.69 18.16
C GLY A 82 24.91 50.46 16.85
N PHE A 83 24.79 49.79 15.70
CA PHE A 83 24.83 50.39 14.36
C PHE A 83 23.53 50.17 13.57
N GLY A 84 22.47 49.71 14.22
CA GLY A 84 21.17 49.43 13.58
C GLY A 84 21.14 48.10 12.82
N ASN A 85 22.10 47.19 13.04
CA ASN A 85 22.07 45.85 12.46
C ASN A 85 21.53 44.82 13.45
N TYR A 86 20.73 43.89 12.95
CA TYR A 86 20.22 42.76 13.73
C TYR A 86 21.23 41.63 13.72
N GLU A 87 21.45 41.02 14.89
CA GLU A 87 22.24 39.79 14.96
C GLU A 87 21.41 38.62 14.44
N ILE A 88 21.91 37.95 13.41
CA ILE A 88 21.19 36.88 12.75
C ILE A 88 22.04 35.61 12.60
N VAL A 89 21.36 34.49 12.36
CA VAL A 89 21.95 33.22 11.95
C VAL A 89 21.23 32.76 10.69
N LEU A 90 21.99 32.32 9.68
CA LEU A 90 21.36 31.69 8.51
C LEU A 90 20.80 30.32 8.87
N HIS A 91 19.53 30.13 8.54
CA HIS A 91 18.96 28.81 8.32
C HIS A 91 18.89 28.54 6.81
N ASP A 92 19.21 27.30 6.44
CA ASP A 92 19.11 26.88 5.05
C ASP A 92 17.64 26.79 4.63
N VAL A 93 17.24 27.62 3.67
CA VAL A 93 15.89 27.57 3.06
C VAL A 93 15.64 26.20 2.43
N GLN A 94 16.71 25.56 1.92
CA GLN A 94 16.61 24.23 1.36
C GLN A 94 16.33 23.18 2.44
N GLU A 95 16.86 23.31 3.66
CA GLU A 95 16.55 22.37 4.74
C GLU A 95 15.08 22.50 5.16
N ILE A 96 14.59 23.73 5.35
CA ILE A 96 13.18 23.96 5.72
C ILE A 96 12.24 23.38 4.65
N ASN A 97 12.52 23.62 3.37
CA ASN A 97 11.72 23.09 2.27
C ASN A 97 11.82 21.56 2.16
N LYS A 98 13.00 20.96 2.39
CA LYS A 98 13.17 19.49 2.41
C LYS A 98 12.33 18.85 3.50
N TRP A 99 12.38 19.36 4.73
CA TRP A 99 11.60 18.82 5.85
C TRP A 99 10.10 19.07 5.70
N ALA A 100 9.70 20.19 5.08
CA ALA A 100 8.31 20.45 4.72
C ALA A 100 7.79 19.41 3.72
N LYS A 101 8.54 19.14 2.64
CA LYS A 101 8.21 18.08 1.66
C LYS A 101 8.14 16.71 2.31
N ILE A 102 9.11 16.35 3.16
CA ILE A 102 9.12 15.07 3.88
C ILE A 102 7.87 14.94 4.77
N SER A 103 7.52 16.01 5.49
CA SER A 103 6.33 16.03 6.35
C SER A 103 5.03 15.90 5.55
N GLU A 104 4.99 16.51 4.37
CA GLU A 104 3.89 16.38 3.42
C GLU A 104 3.79 14.94 2.86
N CYS A 105 4.92 14.31 2.51
CA CYS A 105 4.95 12.91 2.10
C CYS A 105 4.43 11.97 3.19
N ILE A 106 4.74 12.24 4.47
CA ILE A 106 4.20 11.47 5.60
C ILE A 106 2.68 11.63 5.67
N LYS A 107 2.17 12.86 5.53
CA LYS A 107 0.75 13.18 5.59
C LYS A 107 -0.04 12.56 4.43
N ASN A 108 0.52 12.65 3.23
CA ASN A 108 -0.07 12.11 1.99
C ASN A 108 0.20 10.62 1.80
N LYS A 109 0.91 9.98 2.75
CA LYS A 109 1.31 8.57 2.69
C LYS A 109 2.03 8.19 1.38
N THR A 110 2.82 9.10 0.82
CA THR A 110 3.46 8.90 -0.48
C THR A 110 4.47 7.76 -0.43
N ILE A 111 4.39 6.84 -1.40
CA ILE A 111 5.35 5.76 -1.61
C ILE A 111 6.53 6.28 -2.42
N LEU A 112 7.74 6.07 -1.91
CA LEU A 112 8.97 6.50 -2.56
C LEU A 112 9.76 5.28 -3.01
N ARG A 113 10.16 5.24 -4.28
CA ARG A 113 11.08 4.22 -4.81
C ARG A 113 12.50 4.72 -4.63
N LEU A 114 13.22 4.14 -3.68
CA LEU A 114 14.54 4.64 -3.29
C LEU A 114 15.57 3.52 -3.32
N PRO A 115 16.76 3.76 -3.88
CA PRO A 115 17.84 2.79 -3.82
C PRO A 115 18.40 2.69 -2.40
N VAL A 116 18.74 1.47 -2.00
CA VAL A 116 19.45 1.22 -0.75
C VAL A 116 20.91 1.63 -0.90
N LEU A 117 21.37 2.55 -0.05
CA LEU A 117 22.76 3.00 -0.05
C LEU A 117 23.66 2.02 0.68
N GLU A 118 23.26 1.64 1.90
CA GLU A 118 24.07 0.79 2.77
C GLU A 118 23.18 -0.11 3.62
N ALA A 119 23.75 -1.22 4.11
CA ALA A 119 23.10 -2.13 5.03
C ALA A 119 23.94 -2.26 6.31
N ASN A 120 23.27 -2.22 7.46
CA ASN A 120 23.89 -2.47 8.77
C ASN A 120 23.20 -3.64 9.48
N ARG A 121 23.69 -4.02 10.67
CA ARG A 121 23.19 -5.17 11.43
C ARG A 121 21.72 -5.05 11.90
N GLY A 122 21.13 -3.87 11.82
CA GLY A 122 19.78 -3.59 12.30
C GLY A 122 18.79 -3.17 11.21
N GLY A 123 19.22 -2.94 9.98
CA GLY A 123 18.38 -2.42 8.90
C GLY A 123 19.13 -1.90 7.69
N LEU A 124 18.38 -1.24 6.81
CA LEU A 124 18.88 -0.62 5.58
C LEU A 124 18.96 0.90 5.76
N ILE A 125 19.94 1.51 5.11
CA ILE A 125 20.11 2.95 5.04
C ILE A 125 19.75 3.40 3.62
N VAL A 126 18.85 4.36 3.54
CA VAL A 126 18.39 4.95 2.28
C VAL A 126 18.53 6.47 2.36
N GLU A 127 18.46 7.15 1.22
CA GLU A 127 18.46 8.61 1.17
C GLU A 127 17.17 9.11 0.54
N VAL A 128 16.53 10.06 1.21
CA VAL A 128 15.29 10.71 0.77
C VAL A 128 15.56 12.21 0.68
N GLU A 129 15.50 12.80 -0.52
CA GLU A 129 15.68 14.26 -0.71
C GLU A 129 16.98 14.83 -0.06
N GLY A 130 18.04 14.03 0.02
CA GLY A 130 19.31 14.42 0.66
C GLY A 130 19.41 14.17 2.17
N VAL A 131 18.41 13.52 2.77
CA VAL A 131 18.38 13.15 4.20
C VAL A 131 18.53 11.64 4.35
N ARG A 132 19.40 11.22 5.28
CA ARG A 132 19.62 9.80 5.57
C ARG A 132 18.44 9.21 6.36
N GLY A 133 17.83 8.19 5.78
CA GLY A 133 16.77 7.40 6.37
C GLY A 133 17.22 6.00 6.75
N PHE A 134 16.56 5.44 7.75
CA PHE A 134 16.79 4.09 8.26
C PHE A 134 15.52 3.27 8.14
N VAL A 135 15.64 2.07 7.54
CA VAL A 135 14.58 1.06 7.43
C VAL A 135 14.93 -0.07 8.39
N PRO A 136 14.24 -0.21 9.54
CA PRO A 136 14.47 -1.31 10.47
C PRO A 136 14.13 -2.66 9.83
N VAL A 137 14.86 -3.73 10.19
CA VAL A 137 14.54 -5.10 9.69
C VAL A 137 13.11 -5.52 10.03
N SER A 138 12.57 -5.07 11.18
CA SER A 138 11.17 -5.34 11.58
C SER A 138 10.13 -4.66 10.68
N GLN A 139 10.54 -3.71 9.84
CA GLN A 139 9.71 -2.96 8.90
C GLN A 139 9.93 -3.38 7.44
N LEU A 140 10.74 -4.43 7.21
CA LEU A 140 10.92 -5.07 5.90
C LEU A 140 9.81 -6.09 5.61
N THR A 141 9.59 -6.36 4.33
CA THR A 141 8.64 -7.38 3.86
C THR A 141 9.17 -8.80 4.15
N PRO A 142 8.28 -9.82 4.24
CA PRO A 142 8.69 -11.21 4.47
C PRO A 142 9.64 -11.81 3.42
N GLN A 143 9.77 -11.15 2.27
CA GLN A 143 10.62 -11.52 1.14
C GLN A 143 12.05 -10.98 1.31
N HIS A 144 12.19 -9.79 1.89
CA HIS A 144 13.48 -9.17 2.24
C HIS A 144 13.87 -9.39 3.71
N TYR A 145 13.03 -10.09 4.48
CA TYR A 145 13.33 -10.46 5.86
C TYR A 145 14.44 -11.54 5.89
N PRO A 146 15.53 -11.33 6.63
CA PRO A 146 16.61 -12.31 6.75
C PRO A 146 16.12 -13.52 7.56
N ARG A 147 15.71 -14.59 6.86
CA ARG A 147 15.30 -15.87 7.45
C ARG A 147 16.52 -16.69 7.85
N VAL A 148 17.23 -16.25 8.88
CA VAL A 148 18.31 -17.03 9.48
C VAL A 148 17.78 -17.79 10.70
N GLN A 149 17.98 -19.11 10.71
CA GLN A 149 17.81 -19.91 11.93
C GLN A 149 19.03 -19.67 12.81
N GLY A 150 18.86 -18.88 13.88
CA GLY A 150 19.93 -18.54 14.82
C GLY A 150 20.33 -17.07 14.78
N ASP A 151 20.76 -16.56 15.94
CA ASP A 151 21.05 -15.16 16.25
C ASP A 151 22.38 -14.65 15.61
N ASP A 152 22.74 -15.19 14.44
CA ASP A 152 24.00 -14.94 13.76
C ASP A 152 23.96 -13.59 13.01
N LYS A 153 24.33 -12.55 13.75
CA LYS A 153 24.42 -11.13 13.31
C LYS A 153 25.25 -10.91 12.03
N ASN A 154 26.12 -11.85 11.65
CA ASN A 154 26.95 -11.76 10.46
C ASN A 154 26.21 -12.21 9.18
N LEU A 155 25.32 -13.19 9.29
CA LEU A 155 24.51 -13.66 8.15
C LEU A 155 23.44 -12.63 7.79
N ILE A 156 22.84 -11.99 8.79
CA ILE A 156 21.88 -10.88 8.61
C ILE A 156 22.50 -9.76 7.78
N LEU A 157 23.72 -9.34 8.10
CA LEU A 157 24.44 -8.32 7.34
C LEU A 157 24.71 -8.76 5.90
N ALA A 158 25.06 -10.03 5.68
CA ALA A 158 25.35 -10.56 4.34
C ALA A 158 24.09 -10.56 3.46
N THR A 159 22.93 -10.99 3.99
CA THR A 159 21.65 -10.94 3.29
C THR A 159 21.23 -9.51 2.99
N LEU A 160 21.30 -8.60 3.97
CA LEU A 160 20.95 -7.20 3.76
C LEU A 160 21.89 -6.50 2.79
N LYS A 161 23.17 -6.89 2.73
CA LYS A 161 24.13 -6.39 1.75
C LYS A 161 23.75 -6.76 0.31
N GLN A 162 23.06 -7.87 0.07
CA GLN A 162 22.57 -8.23 -1.28
C GLN A 162 21.46 -7.29 -1.76
N LEU A 163 20.78 -6.60 -0.85
CA LEU A 163 19.74 -5.62 -1.14
C LEU A 163 20.31 -4.22 -1.37
N VAL A 164 21.61 -4.00 -1.15
CA VAL A 164 22.28 -2.73 -1.45
C VAL A 164 22.24 -2.47 -2.95
N ALA A 165 21.95 -1.23 -3.33
CA ALA A 165 21.68 -0.77 -4.69
C ALA A 165 20.35 -1.26 -5.33
N GLN A 166 19.52 -2.02 -4.62
CA GLN A 166 18.15 -2.31 -5.09
C GLN A 166 17.22 -1.15 -4.78
N GLU A 167 16.27 -0.88 -5.68
CA GLU A 167 15.20 0.09 -5.44
C GLU A 167 14.09 -0.55 -4.62
N LEU A 168 13.83 0.02 -3.43
CA LEU A 168 12.74 -0.43 -2.55
C LEU A 168 11.63 0.62 -2.53
N SER A 169 10.38 0.13 -2.52
CA SER A 169 9.19 0.96 -2.32
C SER A 169 8.99 1.21 -0.83
N LEU A 170 9.41 2.38 -0.36
CA LEU A 170 9.46 2.74 1.05
C LEU A 170 8.49 3.89 1.35
N ARG A 171 7.84 3.81 2.51
CA ARG A 171 7.03 4.92 3.05
C ARG A 171 7.67 5.46 4.32
N ILE A 172 7.70 6.78 4.46
CA ILE A 172 8.20 7.44 5.66
C ILE A 172 7.16 7.30 6.77
N ILE A 173 7.57 6.75 7.92
CA ILE A 173 6.70 6.64 9.11
C ILE A 173 6.89 7.85 10.01
N SER A 174 8.15 8.24 10.21
CA SER A 174 8.54 9.28 11.16
C SER A 174 9.72 10.04 10.62
N SER A 175 9.68 11.36 10.85
CA SER A 175 10.77 12.27 10.60
C SER A 175 11.17 12.95 11.91
N ASP A 176 12.48 13.03 12.15
CA ASP A 176 13.04 13.85 13.22
C ASP A 176 13.94 14.93 12.61
N PRO A 177 13.40 16.16 12.43
CA PRO A 177 14.16 17.28 11.87
C PRO A 177 15.35 17.72 12.74
N ALA A 178 15.30 17.47 14.06
CA ALA A 178 16.36 17.91 14.98
C ALA A 178 17.61 17.02 14.89
N SER A 179 17.41 15.71 14.73
CA SER A 179 18.54 14.76 14.58
C SER A 179 18.89 14.46 13.11
N GLY A 180 18.08 14.93 12.16
CA GLY A 180 18.28 14.67 10.74
C GLY A 180 18.02 13.22 10.35
N LYS A 181 17.19 12.50 11.12
CA LYS A 181 16.91 11.07 10.93
C LYS A 181 15.50 10.85 10.39
N LEU A 182 15.38 9.93 9.45
CA LEU A 182 14.09 9.44 8.94
C LEU A 182 13.94 7.96 9.25
N ILE A 183 12.73 7.53 9.60
CA ILE A 183 12.38 6.12 9.73
C ILE A 183 11.41 5.76 8.62
N LEU A 184 11.78 4.74 7.84
CA LEU A 184 11.01 4.26 6.71
C LEU A 184 10.55 2.82 6.93
N SER A 185 9.46 2.44 6.25
CA SER A 185 8.93 1.08 6.23
C SER A 185 8.55 0.66 4.82
N GLU A 186 8.98 -0.54 4.47
CA GLU A 186 8.63 -1.22 3.22
C GLU A 186 7.26 -1.88 3.32
N ARG A 187 6.93 -2.46 4.49
CA ARG A 187 5.64 -3.14 4.73
C ARG A 187 4.43 -2.25 4.42
N LEU A 188 4.53 -0.98 4.74
CA LEU A 188 3.46 0.00 4.54
C LEU A 188 3.38 0.53 3.11
N GLY A 189 4.50 0.52 2.37
CA GLY A 189 4.50 0.84 0.94
C GLY A 189 3.88 -0.30 0.13
N MET A 190 4.16 -1.55 0.53
CA MET A 190 3.58 -2.72 -0.09
C MET A 190 2.06 -2.78 0.09
N SER A 191 1.52 -2.50 1.29
CA SER A 191 0.07 -2.60 1.55
C SER A 191 -0.79 -1.70 0.66
N GLU A 192 -0.36 -0.47 0.34
CA GLU A 192 -1.17 0.43 -0.53
C GLU A 192 -1.05 0.05 -2.02
N SER A 193 0.14 -0.32 -2.52
CA SER A 193 0.26 -0.90 -3.87
C SER A 193 -0.48 -2.24 -4.00
N TYR A 194 -0.50 -3.03 -2.92
CA TYR A 194 -1.27 -4.25 -2.80
C TYR A 194 -2.77 -3.95 -2.93
N HIS A 195 -3.30 -2.93 -2.24
CA HIS A 195 -4.71 -2.51 -2.37
C HIS A 195 -5.04 -2.01 -3.77
N GLU A 196 -4.16 -1.23 -4.42
CA GLU A 196 -4.40 -0.73 -5.79
C GLU A 196 -4.43 -1.85 -6.83
N GLU A 197 -3.51 -2.82 -6.72
CA GLU A 197 -3.45 -3.96 -7.63
C GLU A 197 -4.58 -4.96 -7.37
N LEU A 198 -4.96 -5.16 -6.10
CA LEU A 198 -6.13 -5.98 -5.75
C LEU A 198 -7.43 -5.45 -6.34
N LYS A 199 -7.59 -4.14 -6.54
CA LYS A 199 -8.79 -3.57 -7.21
C LYS A 199 -8.99 -4.05 -8.64
N LYS A 200 -7.95 -4.61 -9.28
CA LYS A 200 -8.06 -5.20 -10.63
C LYS A 200 -8.74 -6.57 -10.61
N TYR A 201 -8.86 -7.19 -9.44
CA TYR A 201 -9.41 -8.52 -9.25
C TYR A 201 -10.79 -8.45 -8.59
N SER A 202 -11.69 -9.35 -8.97
CA SER A 202 -13.03 -9.44 -8.39
C SER A 202 -13.26 -10.79 -7.71
N GLU A 203 -14.11 -10.80 -6.69
CA GLU A 203 -14.60 -12.04 -6.10
C GLU A 203 -15.27 -12.91 -7.17
N GLY A 204 -15.01 -14.21 -7.14
CA GLY A 204 -15.46 -15.19 -8.12
C GLY A 204 -14.54 -15.35 -9.34
N GLN A 205 -13.53 -14.50 -9.53
CA GLN A 205 -12.58 -14.61 -10.63
C GLN A 205 -11.66 -15.82 -10.47
N ILE A 206 -11.44 -16.55 -11.57
CA ILE A 206 -10.46 -17.64 -11.64
C ILE A 206 -9.12 -17.05 -12.09
N ILE A 207 -8.06 -17.35 -11.35
CA ILE A 207 -6.70 -16.89 -11.59
C ILE A 207 -5.74 -18.09 -11.54
N SER A 208 -4.64 -18.00 -12.28
CA SER A 208 -3.52 -18.94 -12.16
C SER A 208 -2.45 -18.34 -11.26
N GLY A 209 -1.87 -19.14 -10.38
CA GLY A 209 -0.78 -18.71 -9.51
C GLY A 209 0.18 -19.83 -9.17
N ARG A 210 1.34 -19.44 -8.66
CA ARG A 210 2.43 -20.33 -8.27
C ARG A 210 2.44 -20.57 -6.77
N ILE A 211 2.60 -21.82 -6.35
CA ILE A 211 2.67 -22.19 -4.94
C ILE A 211 3.99 -21.73 -4.36
N VAL A 212 3.95 -20.83 -3.37
CA VAL A 212 5.13 -20.30 -2.69
C VAL A 212 5.34 -20.94 -1.31
N GLY A 213 4.32 -21.59 -0.77
CA GLY A 213 4.38 -22.27 0.51
C GLY A 213 3.26 -23.28 0.69
N VAL A 214 3.59 -24.36 1.37
CA VAL A 214 2.66 -25.44 1.74
C VAL A 214 2.71 -25.59 3.25
N SER A 215 1.55 -25.70 3.89
CA SER A 215 1.41 -25.90 5.33
C SER A 215 0.23 -26.83 5.61
N ALA A 216 0.22 -27.47 6.79
CA ALA A 216 -0.87 -28.35 7.22
C ALA A 216 -2.26 -27.68 7.25
N PHE A 217 -2.31 -26.34 7.33
CA PHE A 217 -3.57 -25.58 7.32
C PHE A 217 -3.98 -25.06 5.93
N GLY A 218 -3.12 -25.16 4.91
CA GLY A 218 -3.43 -24.61 3.59
C GLY A 218 -2.25 -24.36 2.65
N LEU A 219 -2.56 -23.78 1.49
CA LEU A 219 -1.62 -23.44 0.43
C LEU A 219 -1.47 -21.92 0.30
N PHE A 220 -0.24 -21.46 0.12
CA PHE A 220 0.08 -20.07 -0.23
C PHE A 220 0.38 -19.99 -1.72
N ILE A 221 -0.44 -19.23 -2.44
CA ILE A 221 -0.37 -19.11 -3.90
C ILE A 221 -0.12 -17.66 -4.27
N ARG A 222 0.96 -17.42 -5.01
CA ARG A 222 1.28 -16.13 -5.60
C ARG A 222 0.75 -16.06 -7.01
N PHE A 223 -0.16 -15.14 -7.29
CA PHE A 223 -0.80 -15.00 -8.60
C PHE A 223 -0.32 -13.77 -9.38
N GLN A 224 0.49 -12.92 -8.75
CA GLN A 224 1.14 -11.79 -9.41
C GLN A 224 2.53 -11.58 -8.80
N ASP A 225 3.52 -11.26 -9.65
CA ASP A 225 4.92 -11.10 -9.23
C ASP A 225 5.30 -9.66 -8.87
N ASN A 226 4.65 -8.65 -9.45
CA ASN A 226 5.00 -7.25 -9.22
C ASN A 226 3.75 -6.33 -9.20
N PRO A 227 3.36 -5.80 -8.03
CA PRO A 227 3.80 -6.21 -6.69
C PRO A 227 3.41 -7.67 -6.40
N PRO A 228 4.14 -8.38 -5.52
CA PRO A 228 3.84 -9.76 -5.19
C PRO A 228 2.48 -9.85 -4.47
N LEU A 229 1.47 -10.39 -5.15
CA LEU A 229 0.16 -10.66 -4.55
C LEU A 229 0.07 -12.14 -4.19
N GLU A 230 -0.23 -12.41 -2.92
CA GLU A 230 -0.30 -13.74 -2.35
C GLU A 230 -1.68 -13.98 -1.75
N GLY A 231 -2.28 -15.11 -2.07
CA GLY A 231 -3.52 -15.57 -1.46
C GLY A 231 -3.33 -16.88 -0.70
N LEU A 232 -4.23 -17.12 0.25
CA LEU A 232 -4.26 -18.34 1.04
C LEU A 232 -5.46 -19.19 0.64
N VAL A 233 -5.21 -20.47 0.34
CA VAL A 233 -6.24 -21.50 0.23
C VAL A 233 -6.28 -22.25 1.56
N HIS A 234 -7.42 -22.18 2.26
CA HIS A 234 -7.61 -22.96 3.48
C HIS A 234 -7.81 -24.44 3.14
N ILE A 235 -7.41 -25.38 4.01
CA ILE A 235 -7.60 -26.83 3.76
C ILE A 235 -9.05 -27.22 3.48
N SER A 236 -10.01 -26.49 4.05
CA SER A 236 -11.46 -26.68 3.80
C SER A 236 -11.89 -26.28 2.38
N GLU A 237 -11.11 -25.43 1.71
CA GLU A 237 -11.31 -24.94 0.35
C GLU A 237 -10.54 -25.77 -0.69
N ILE A 238 -9.93 -26.87 -0.25
CA ILE A 238 -9.30 -27.88 -1.09
C ILE A 238 -10.28 -29.06 -1.20
N PRO A 239 -10.48 -29.63 -2.40
CA PRO A 239 -11.31 -30.83 -2.57
C PRO A 239 -10.86 -31.95 -1.62
N GLU A 240 -11.79 -32.70 -1.02
CA GLU A 240 -11.48 -33.83 -0.12
C GLU A 240 -10.53 -34.86 -0.75
N LYS A 241 -10.61 -35.02 -2.08
CA LYS A 241 -9.73 -35.91 -2.87
C LYS A 241 -8.27 -35.42 -2.97
N MET A 242 -7.97 -34.21 -2.52
CA MET A 242 -6.66 -33.54 -2.57
C MET A 242 -6.20 -33.00 -1.21
N GLN A 243 -6.74 -33.52 -0.11
CA GLN A 243 -6.35 -33.10 1.25
C GLN A 243 -4.92 -33.53 1.65
N ASP A 244 -4.27 -34.41 0.89
CA ASP A 244 -2.84 -34.71 1.03
C ASP A 244 -1.98 -33.62 0.39
N ILE A 245 -2.03 -32.43 0.98
CA ILE A 245 -1.46 -31.21 0.40
C ILE A 245 0.06 -31.35 0.20
N GLU A 246 0.75 -31.93 1.18
CA GLU A 246 2.23 -32.05 1.19
C GLU A 246 2.77 -33.03 0.14
N GLU A 247 2.00 -34.06 -0.22
CA GLU A 247 2.40 -35.02 -1.25
C GLU A 247 2.05 -34.54 -2.66
N ARG A 248 0.93 -33.83 -2.81
CA ARG A 248 0.38 -33.43 -4.11
C ARG A 248 0.85 -32.07 -4.62
N PHE A 249 1.16 -31.14 -3.73
CA PHE A 249 1.52 -29.78 -4.11
C PHE A 249 2.95 -29.48 -3.69
N LYS A 250 3.80 -29.10 -4.64
CA LYS A 250 5.17 -28.68 -4.36
C LYS A 250 5.31 -27.17 -4.50
N ILE A 251 6.26 -26.63 -3.73
CA ILE A 251 6.67 -25.24 -3.87
C ILE A 251 7.20 -25.06 -5.30
N GLY A 252 6.63 -24.11 -6.03
CA GLY A 252 6.95 -23.82 -7.42
C GLY A 252 5.96 -24.36 -8.46
N ASP A 253 5.00 -25.19 -8.06
CA ASP A 253 3.95 -25.67 -8.96
C ASP A 253 2.95 -24.56 -9.31
N GLU A 254 2.35 -24.63 -10.50
CA GLU A 254 1.24 -23.75 -10.90
C GLU A 254 -0.10 -24.40 -10.56
N ALA A 255 -0.99 -23.61 -9.96
CA ALA A 255 -2.35 -24.00 -9.62
C ALA A 255 -3.33 -22.93 -10.08
N GLN A 256 -4.45 -23.36 -10.65
CA GLN A 256 -5.61 -22.50 -10.83
C GLN A 256 -6.37 -22.41 -9.51
N VAL A 257 -6.91 -21.24 -9.22
CA VAL A 257 -7.66 -20.93 -8.00
C VAL A 257 -8.72 -19.88 -8.28
N LYS A 258 -9.82 -19.95 -7.54
CA LYS A 258 -10.88 -18.95 -7.58
C LYS A 258 -10.77 -18.03 -6.38
N ILE A 259 -10.92 -16.73 -6.58
CA ILE A 259 -10.98 -15.76 -5.48
C ILE A 259 -12.34 -15.88 -4.79
N ILE A 260 -12.35 -16.27 -3.52
CA ILE A 260 -13.59 -16.34 -2.72
C ILE A 260 -13.88 -14.98 -2.11
N LYS A 261 -12.84 -14.38 -1.52
CA LYS A 261 -12.97 -13.15 -0.73
C LYS A 261 -11.70 -12.32 -0.84
N ILE A 262 -11.87 -11.01 -1.02
CA ILE A 262 -10.77 -10.04 -1.01
C ILE A 262 -10.95 -9.15 0.23
N ASP A 263 -10.08 -9.32 1.22
CA ASP A 263 -9.92 -8.37 2.31
C ASP A 263 -8.76 -7.42 2.00
N SER A 264 -8.68 -6.29 2.70
CA SER A 264 -7.68 -5.23 2.48
C SER A 264 -6.25 -5.79 2.43
N ASP A 265 -5.91 -6.72 3.33
CA ASP A 265 -4.54 -7.23 3.46
C ASP A 265 -4.42 -8.75 3.15
N ARG A 266 -5.52 -9.41 2.74
CA ARG A 266 -5.56 -10.88 2.57
C ARG A 266 -6.52 -11.28 1.44
N VAL A 267 -6.10 -12.22 0.61
CA VAL A 267 -6.96 -12.84 -0.42
C VAL A 267 -7.21 -14.29 -0.03
N ASN A 268 -8.47 -14.68 0.10
CA ASN A 268 -8.86 -16.06 0.30
C ASN A 268 -9.19 -16.69 -1.05
N LEU A 269 -8.55 -17.83 -1.32
CA LEU A 269 -8.62 -18.55 -2.58
C LEU A 269 -9.26 -19.93 -2.35
N SER A 270 -9.96 -20.46 -3.36
CA SER A 270 -10.50 -21.82 -3.39
C SER A 270 -9.95 -22.60 -4.56
N ILE A 271 -9.65 -23.89 -4.32
CA ILE A 271 -9.42 -24.88 -5.39
C ILE A 271 -10.70 -25.68 -5.65
N LYS A 272 -11.60 -25.78 -4.66
CA LYS A 272 -12.84 -26.56 -4.74
C LYS A 272 -13.85 -26.00 -5.74
N ASP A 273 -13.95 -24.67 -5.82
CA ASP A 273 -14.91 -23.96 -6.67
C ASP A 273 -14.50 -23.84 -8.16
N LEU A 274 -13.44 -24.53 -8.59
CA LEU A 274 -12.98 -24.55 -9.98
C LEU A 274 -13.78 -25.52 -10.84
N SER A 275 -14.30 -26.59 -10.23
CA SER A 275 -15.27 -27.47 -10.86
C SER A 275 -16.64 -26.80 -10.80
N GLU A 276 -17.24 -26.53 -11.96
CA GLU A 276 -18.62 -26.04 -12.05
C GLU A 276 -19.53 -26.93 -11.20
N ASP A 277 -20.34 -26.34 -10.33
CA ASP A 277 -21.37 -27.12 -9.62
C ASP A 277 -22.29 -27.71 -10.71
N PRO A 278 -22.43 -29.05 -10.79
CA PRO A 278 -23.21 -29.69 -11.84
C PRO A 278 -24.64 -29.11 -11.94
N TRP A 279 -25.21 -28.61 -10.84
CA TRP A 279 -26.51 -27.92 -10.84
C TRP A 279 -26.53 -26.60 -11.63
N VAL A 280 -25.42 -25.85 -11.62
CA VAL A 280 -25.29 -24.58 -12.36
C VAL A 280 -25.14 -24.84 -13.86
N THR A 281 -24.39 -25.87 -14.24
CA THR A 281 -24.27 -26.28 -15.65
C THR A 281 -25.59 -26.86 -16.17
N PHE A 282 -26.31 -27.58 -15.33
CA PHE A 282 -27.60 -28.17 -15.68
C PHE A 282 -28.70 -27.13 -15.88
N GLU A 283 -28.82 -26.12 -15.01
CA GLU A 283 -29.78 -25.02 -15.17
C GLU A 283 -29.52 -24.21 -16.46
N LYS A 284 -28.25 -24.01 -16.83
CA LYS A 284 -27.90 -23.29 -18.07
C LYS A 284 -28.21 -24.08 -19.34
N SER A 285 -28.24 -25.42 -19.25
CA SER A 285 -28.42 -26.32 -20.39
C SER A 285 -29.85 -26.84 -20.52
N HIS A 286 -30.65 -26.80 -19.46
CA HIS A 286 -31.99 -27.37 -19.41
C HIS A 286 -33.00 -26.41 -18.78
N ASN A 287 -34.15 -26.25 -19.43
CA ASN A 287 -35.25 -25.42 -18.97
C ASN A 287 -36.39 -26.28 -18.41
N GLN A 288 -37.28 -25.64 -17.64
CA GLN A 288 -38.53 -26.26 -17.22
C GLN A 288 -39.33 -26.72 -18.44
N GLY A 289 -39.71 -27.99 -18.47
CA GLY A 289 -40.41 -28.63 -19.59
C GLY A 289 -39.52 -29.42 -20.56
N ASP A 290 -38.19 -29.36 -20.43
CA ASP A 290 -37.29 -30.15 -21.26
C ASP A 290 -37.36 -31.65 -20.91
N ALA A 291 -37.15 -32.49 -21.93
CA ALA A 291 -37.13 -33.94 -21.80
C ALA A 291 -35.69 -34.44 -21.67
N LEU A 292 -35.44 -35.29 -20.69
CA LEU A 292 -34.12 -35.80 -20.31
C LEU A 292 -34.16 -37.30 -20.04
N GLN A 293 -33.08 -37.99 -20.37
CA GLN A 293 -32.96 -39.40 -20.06
C GLN A 293 -32.39 -39.55 -18.65
N GLY A 294 -33.06 -40.35 -17.83
CA GLY A 294 -32.64 -40.63 -16.47
C GLY A 294 -32.70 -42.12 -16.19
N THR A 295 -31.83 -42.59 -15.31
CA THR A 295 -31.83 -43.97 -14.82
C THR A 295 -32.40 -44.02 -13.42
N VAL A 296 -33.32 -44.95 -13.18
CA VAL A 296 -33.93 -45.13 -11.86
C VAL A 296 -32.91 -45.74 -10.91
N VAL A 297 -32.58 -45.03 -9.84
CA VAL A 297 -31.58 -45.47 -8.86
C VAL A 297 -32.23 -46.09 -7.64
N GLU A 298 -33.37 -45.55 -7.22
CA GLU A 298 -34.05 -45.94 -5.99
C GLU A 298 -35.56 -45.79 -6.16
N ASN A 299 -36.32 -46.83 -5.81
CA ASN A 299 -37.77 -46.80 -5.78
C ASN A 299 -38.23 -47.03 -4.34
N ASN A 300 -38.88 -46.03 -3.73
CA ASN A 300 -39.25 -46.05 -2.33
C ASN A 300 -40.73 -46.41 -2.15
N GLN A 301 -41.07 -47.66 -2.48
CA GLN A 301 -42.36 -48.30 -2.18
C GLN A 301 -43.60 -47.45 -2.50
N ASP A 302 -43.70 -46.99 -3.75
CA ASP A 302 -44.86 -46.24 -4.27
C ASP A 302 -45.09 -44.83 -3.67
N ILE A 303 -44.06 -44.20 -3.09
CA ILE A 303 -44.15 -42.80 -2.63
C ILE A 303 -43.39 -41.86 -3.59
N PHE A 304 -42.16 -42.23 -3.95
CA PHE A 304 -41.34 -41.47 -4.89
C PHE A 304 -40.24 -42.35 -5.47
N VAL A 305 -39.75 -41.96 -6.64
CA VAL A 305 -38.64 -42.63 -7.33
C VAL A 305 -37.51 -41.62 -7.54
N ILE A 306 -36.29 -41.97 -7.14
CA ILE A 306 -35.09 -41.17 -7.37
C ILE A 306 -34.47 -41.59 -8.70
N ILE A 307 -34.21 -40.60 -9.53
CA ILE A 307 -33.71 -40.76 -10.89
C ILE A 307 -32.40 -40.01 -11.01
N GLU A 308 -31.35 -40.70 -11.44
CA GLU A 308 -30.09 -40.06 -11.79
C GLU A 308 -30.12 -39.68 -13.27
N VAL A 309 -30.05 -38.38 -13.52
CA VAL A 309 -30.11 -37.81 -14.87
C VAL A 309 -28.69 -37.64 -15.41
N GLU A 310 -27.82 -37.08 -14.56
CA GLU A 310 -26.44 -36.80 -14.88
C GLU A 310 -25.59 -36.96 -13.61
N ARG A 311 -24.27 -37.12 -13.76
CA ARG A 311 -23.37 -37.40 -12.63
C ARG A 311 -23.48 -36.32 -11.54
N GLY A 312 -24.12 -36.69 -10.43
CA GLY A 312 -24.31 -35.81 -9.27
C GLY A 312 -25.64 -35.04 -9.25
N ILE A 313 -26.52 -35.25 -10.23
CA ILE A 313 -27.85 -34.63 -10.32
C ILE A 313 -28.92 -35.71 -10.19
N ARG A 314 -29.72 -35.59 -9.13
CA ARG A 314 -30.80 -36.53 -8.81
C ARG A 314 -32.13 -35.81 -8.86
N GLY A 315 -33.06 -36.36 -9.64
CA GLY A 315 -34.45 -35.94 -9.71
C GLY A 315 -35.36 -36.88 -8.93
N ILE A 316 -36.53 -36.37 -8.55
CA ILE A 316 -37.57 -37.12 -7.87
C ILE A 316 -38.82 -37.12 -8.76
N VAL A 317 -39.39 -38.31 -8.98
CA VAL A 317 -40.67 -38.50 -9.65
C VAL A 317 -41.71 -38.96 -8.63
N PHE A 318 -42.89 -38.35 -8.66
CA PHE A 318 -44.04 -38.69 -7.80
C PHE A 318 -45.20 -39.34 -8.58
N GLU A 319 -45.26 -39.15 -9.90
CA GLU A 319 -46.37 -39.61 -10.75
C GLU A 319 -45.94 -40.79 -11.62
N ASN A 320 -46.87 -41.71 -11.90
CA ASN A 320 -46.64 -42.90 -12.75
C ASN A 320 -45.47 -43.80 -12.32
N ILE A 321 -45.16 -43.80 -11.01
CA ILE A 321 -44.02 -44.54 -10.41
C ILE A 321 -44.17 -46.06 -10.41
N GLN A 322 -45.39 -46.58 -10.59
CA GLN A 322 -45.66 -48.03 -10.63
C GLN A 322 -45.03 -48.73 -11.85
N GLU A 323 -44.70 -47.99 -12.90
CA GLU A 323 -44.08 -48.51 -14.12
C GLU A 323 -42.55 -48.35 -14.14
N LEU A 324 -41.95 -47.83 -13.07
CA LEU A 324 -40.52 -47.52 -12.99
C LEU A 324 -39.77 -48.56 -12.14
N GLU A 325 -39.02 -49.42 -12.81
CA GLU A 325 -38.16 -50.42 -12.17
C GLU A 325 -36.75 -49.87 -11.91
N VAL A 326 -36.14 -50.28 -10.79
CA VAL A 326 -34.78 -49.86 -10.46
C VAL A 326 -33.80 -50.38 -11.52
N GLY A 327 -33.01 -49.46 -12.08
CA GLY A 327 -32.05 -49.74 -13.15
C GLY A 327 -32.59 -49.54 -14.57
N SER A 328 -33.86 -49.18 -14.76
CA SER A 328 -34.38 -48.83 -16.09
C SER A 328 -34.07 -47.38 -16.45
N THR A 329 -33.79 -47.13 -17.74
CA THR A 329 -33.57 -45.79 -18.28
C THR A 329 -34.80 -45.36 -19.06
N HIS A 330 -35.39 -44.23 -18.68
CA HIS A 330 -36.55 -43.66 -19.35
C HIS A 330 -36.34 -42.16 -19.62
N THR A 331 -37.17 -41.63 -20.51
CA THR A 331 -37.24 -40.18 -20.75
C THR A 331 -38.23 -39.56 -19.78
N PHE A 332 -37.78 -38.54 -19.05
CA PHE A 332 -38.55 -37.77 -18.09
C PHE A 332 -38.62 -36.31 -18.52
N LYS A 333 -39.64 -35.60 -18.07
CA LYS A 333 -39.81 -34.18 -18.35
C LYS A 333 -39.58 -33.36 -17.09
N ILE A 334 -38.85 -32.26 -17.19
CA ILE A 334 -38.62 -31.38 -16.05
C ILE A 334 -39.90 -30.64 -15.68
N ILE A 335 -40.39 -30.86 -14.46
CA ILE A 335 -41.47 -30.06 -13.89
C ILE A 335 -40.89 -28.86 -13.14
N GLU A 336 -39.84 -29.05 -12.36
CA GLU A 336 -39.28 -28.00 -11.52
C GLU A 336 -37.79 -28.23 -11.28
N ILE A 337 -36.98 -27.18 -11.41
CA ILE A 337 -35.55 -27.20 -11.08
C ILE A 337 -35.35 -26.15 -9.98
N ASN A 338 -34.84 -26.57 -8.83
CA ASN A 338 -34.40 -25.66 -7.78
C ASN A 338 -32.92 -25.95 -7.43
N PRO A 339 -31.97 -25.18 -8.02
CA PRO A 339 -30.54 -25.39 -7.79
C PRO A 339 -30.11 -25.02 -6.36
N THR A 340 -30.83 -24.11 -5.70
CA THR A 340 -30.52 -23.69 -4.31
C THR A 340 -30.77 -24.82 -3.32
N GLU A 341 -31.86 -25.56 -3.51
CA GLU A 341 -32.22 -26.72 -2.69
C GLU A 341 -31.68 -28.05 -3.23
N LYS A 342 -30.95 -28.02 -4.36
CA LYS A 342 -30.48 -29.21 -5.08
C LYS A 342 -31.61 -30.21 -5.32
N LYS A 343 -32.76 -29.69 -5.76
CA LYS A 343 -34.00 -30.43 -5.96
C LYS A 343 -34.43 -30.33 -7.42
N LEU A 344 -34.65 -31.49 -8.04
CA LEU A 344 -35.16 -31.61 -9.40
C LEU A 344 -36.43 -32.47 -9.34
N ILE A 345 -37.55 -31.93 -9.81
CA ILE A 345 -38.83 -32.66 -9.90
C ILE A 345 -39.07 -33.00 -11.36
N LEU A 346 -39.29 -34.28 -11.61
CA LEU A 346 -39.48 -34.84 -12.94
C LEU A 346 -40.89 -35.46 -13.04
N SER A 347 -41.50 -35.37 -14.21
CA SER A 347 -42.69 -36.15 -14.56
C SER A 347 -42.33 -37.24 -15.56
N TYR A 348 -43.05 -38.34 -15.48
CA TYR A 348 -43.02 -39.41 -16.46
C TYR A 348 -44.33 -39.38 -17.27
N GLU A 349 -44.26 -38.93 -18.52
CA GLU A 349 -45.34 -39.00 -19.50
C GLU A 349 -45.02 -40.13 -20.48
N LYS A 350 -46.03 -40.97 -20.77
CA LYS A 350 -45.89 -42.21 -21.55
C LYS A 350 -45.91 -41.97 -23.06
#